data_AF-A0A8X6YAU1-F1
#
_entry.id   AF-A0A8X6YAU1-F1
#
_cell.length_a   1.000
_cell.length_b   1.000
_cell.length_c   1.000
_cell.angle_alpha   90.00
_cell.angle_beta   90.00
_cell.angle_gamma   90.00
#
_symmetry.space_group_name_H-M   'P 1'
#
loop_
_entity.id
_entity.type
_entity.pdbx_description
1 polymer ?
#
loop_
_entity_poly.entity_id
_entity_poly.type
_entity_poly.pdbx_seq_one_letter_code
_entity_poly.pdbx_strand_id
1 'polypeptide(L)'
;MAVNMSRWFICLLLIFKECRASTHWVVTEEGKIQTQLDSTFSLKRPYDLLALMEQEKRAIEVEELKQKLIIQKEEIDRREDKETNLEGKIYATDEDCVAAEKPLTDFDLYASTVVPFPPYKKFGDEFTEYAETMDFDIIFKKPNCSEIVDLDFSMHAFEHLSSVRDRQNLTMTAEIGLHHAVTTVENIQLYGHLVYEFLQKNKTSWILFDMAAYYWRIHGDAAAAIECHSKSSALFSKRI
;
A
#
# COMPACT_ATOMS: atom_id res chain seq x y z
N MET A 1 -14.21 2.61 -58.72
CA MET A 1 -14.28 2.36 -57.26
C MET A 1 -13.05 2.83 -56.48
N ALA A 2 -11.84 2.83 -57.04
CA ALA A 2 -10.61 3.26 -56.34
C ALA A 2 -10.57 4.74 -55.91
N VAL A 3 -11.21 5.65 -56.67
CA VAL A 3 -11.19 7.10 -56.38
C VAL A 3 -12.04 7.48 -55.16
N ASN A 4 -13.10 6.72 -54.85
CA ASN A 4 -13.90 6.95 -53.65
C ASN A 4 -13.19 6.46 -52.39
N MET A 5 -12.38 5.41 -52.49
CA MET A 5 -11.62 4.88 -51.34
C MET A 5 -10.55 5.87 -50.86
N SER A 6 -9.88 6.59 -51.77
CA SER A 6 -8.86 7.58 -51.38
C SER A 6 -9.48 8.83 -50.74
N ARG A 7 -10.68 9.25 -51.18
CA ARG A 7 -11.43 10.34 -50.54
C ARG A 7 -11.84 10.01 -49.11
N TRP A 8 -12.28 8.79 -48.85
CA TRP A 8 -12.60 8.31 -47.50
C TRP A 8 -11.35 8.22 -46.61
N PHE A 9 -10.22 7.79 -47.17
CA PHE A 9 -8.94 7.74 -46.44
C PHE A 9 -8.42 9.13 -46.06
N ILE A 10 -8.58 10.12 -46.94
CA ILE A 10 -8.23 11.52 -46.66
C ILE A 10 -9.15 12.10 -45.58
N CYS A 11 -10.46 11.81 -45.62
CA CYS A 11 -11.39 12.21 -44.57
C CYS A 11 -11.05 11.56 -43.21
N LEU A 12 -10.67 10.28 -43.19
CA LEU A 12 -10.22 9.59 -41.98
C LEU A 12 -8.93 10.22 -41.41
N LEU A 13 -7.95 10.57 -42.25
CA LEU A 13 -6.72 11.25 -41.80
C LEU A 13 -6.97 12.65 -41.25
N LEU A 14 -8.01 13.36 -41.70
CA LEU A 14 -8.43 14.65 -41.13
C LEU A 14 -9.10 14.48 -39.76
N ILE A 15 -9.79 13.37 -39.50
CA ILE A 15 -10.44 13.08 -38.21
C ILE A 15 -9.40 12.74 -37.12
N PHE A 16 -8.27 12.14 -37.49
CA PHE A 16 -7.20 11.77 -36.54
C PHE A 16 -6.17 12.87 -36.26
N LYS A 17 -6.25 14.03 -36.91
CA LYS A 17 -5.45 15.18 -36.47
C LYS A 17 -6.10 15.78 -35.24
N GLU A 18 -5.54 15.50 -34.07
CA GLU A 18 -5.81 16.29 -32.86
C GLU A 18 -5.55 17.77 -33.18
N CYS A 19 -6.62 18.53 -33.42
CA CYS A 19 -6.55 19.98 -33.51
C CYS A 19 -6.24 20.51 -32.11
N ARG A 20 -4.95 20.68 -31.80
CA ARG A 20 -4.50 21.35 -30.57
C ARG A 20 -4.67 22.85 -30.77
N ALA A 21 -5.79 23.37 -30.28
CA ALA A 21 -5.99 24.80 -30.15
C ALA A 21 -5.36 25.28 -28.84
N SER A 22 -4.42 26.22 -28.92
CA SER A 22 -3.86 26.91 -27.75
C SER A 22 -4.21 28.39 -27.83
N THR A 23 -4.66 28.95 -26.72
CA THR A 23 -5.10 30.33 -26.59
C THR A 23 -3.97 31.29 -26.24
N HIS A 24 -2.79 30.80 -25.87
CA HIS A 24 -1.68 31.64 -25.43
C HIS A 24 -0.32 31.19 -25.99
N TRP A 25 0.36 32.13 -26.64
CA TRP A 25 1.63 31.93 -27.32
C TRP A 25 2.64 32.96 -26.82
N VAL A 26 3.86 32.51 -26.50
CA VAL A 26 4.93 33.38 -26.00
C VAL A 26 6.14 33.25 -26.92
N VAL A 27 6.82 34.38 -27.15
CA VAL A 27 8.12 34.42 -27.81
C VAL A 27 9.18 34.17 -26.74
N THR A 28 9.87 33.03 -26.85
CA THR A 28 10.99 32.69 -25.97
C THR A 28 12.19 33.62 -26.23
N GLU A 29 13.11 33.72 -25.27
CA GLU A 29 14.34 34.52 -25.41
C GLU A 29 15.20 34.09 -26.63
N GLU A 30 15.05 32.83 -27.07
CA GLU A 30 15.66 32.30 -28.30
C GLU A 30 14.95 32.72 -29.60
N GLY A 31 13.90 33.54 -29.52
CA GLY A 31 13.11 33.99 -30.67
C GLY A 31 12.12 32.95 -31.22
N LYS A 32 11.95 31.79 -30.57
CA LYS A 32 10.97 30.77 -30.96
C LYS A 32 9.60 31.06 -30.35
N ILE A 33 8.55 30.93 -31.15
CA ILE A 33 7.16 31.04 -30.70
C ILE A 33 6.72 29.67 -30.19
N GLN A 34 6.35 29.58 -28.91
CA GLN A 34 5.87 28.34 -28.29
C GLN A 34 4.53 28.56 -27.57
N THR A 35 3.72 27.50 -27.54
CA THR A 35 2.45 27.47 -26.77
C THR A 35 2.74 27.38 -25.28
N GLN A 36 2.11 28.23 -24.48
CA GLN A 36 2.21 28.22 -23.02
C GLN A 36 0.87 27.77 -22.42
N LEU A 37 0.79 26.50 -21.98
CA LEU A 37 -0.45 25.90 -21.48
C LEU A 37 -0.82 26.43 -20.08
N ASP A 38 0.17 26.72 -19.23
CA ASP A 38 -0.02 27.18 -17.84
C ASP A 38 0.23 28.68 -17.69
N SER A 39 -0.29 29.48 -18.62
CA SER A 39 -0.19 30.93 -18.56
C SER A 39 -1.14 31.52 -17.51
N THR A 40 -0.68 32.53 -16.76
CA THR A 40 -1.50 33.36 -15.86
C THR A 40 -2.66 34.06 -16.57
N PHE A 41 -2.56 34.19 -17.89
CA PHE A 41 -3.56 34.80 -18.77
C PHE A 41 -4.58 33.79 -19.32
N SER A 42 -4.48 32.51 -18.96
CA SER A 42 -5.39 31.47 -19.44
C SER A 42 -6.78 31.60 -18.81
N LEU A 43 -7.82 31.67 -19.65
CA LEU A 43 -9.22 31.70 -19.24
C LEU A 43 -9.87 30.33 -19.45
N LYS A 44 -10.43 29.74 -18.39
CA LYS A 44 -11.22 28.50 -18.49
C LYS A 44 -12.50 28.67 -19.32
N ARG A 45 -13.10 29.88 -19.29
CA ARG A 45 -14.31 30.24 -20.05
C ARG A 45 -14.00 31.48 -20.90
N PRO A 46 -13.68 31.32 -22.19
CA PRO A 46 -13.31 32.46 -23.06
C PRO A 46 -14.42 33.49 -23.28
N TYR A 47 -15.68 33.10 -23.07
CA TYR A 47 -16.86 33.95 -23.25
C TYR A 47 -17.24 34.77 -22.01
N ASP A 48 -16.46 34.68 -20.94
CA ASP A 48 -16.72 35.40 -19.68
C ASP A 48 -16.00 36.76 -19.68
N LEU A 49 -16.73 37.82 -20.04
CA LEU A 49 -16.18 39.17 -20.18
C LEU A 49 -15.62 39.72 -18.86
N LEU A 50 -16.28 39.42 -17.73
CA LEU A 50 -15.82 39.87 -16.41
C LEU A 50 -14.44 39.27 -16.09
N ALA A 51 -14.29 37.96 -16.35
CA ALA A 51 -13.01 37.28 -16.15
C ALA A 51 -11.90 37.87 -17.06
N LEU A 52 -12.22 38.23 -18.29
CA LEU A 52 -11.29 38.91 -19.21
C LEU A 52 -10.89 40.30 -18.68
N MET A 53 -11.84 41.08 -18.17
CA MET A 53 -11.56 42.41 -17.61
C MET A 53 -10.68 42.37 -16.36
N GLU A 54 -10.82 41.32 -15.53
CA GLU A 54 -10.01 41.14 -14.32
C GLU A 54 -8.66 40.44 -14.59
N GLN A 55 -8.35 40.11 -15.84
CA GLN A 55 -7.17 39.33 -16.20
C GLN A 55 -5.86 40.05 -15.86
N GLU A 56 -5.80 41.37 -16.06
CA GLU A 56 -4.64 42.18 -15.67
C GLU A 56 -4.44 42.18 -14.16
N LYS A 57 -5.52 42.43 -13.40
CA LYS A 57 -5.48 42.45 -11.93
C LYS A 57 -4.98 41.12 -11.37
N ARG A 58 -5.49 40.00 -11.88
CA ARG A 58 -5.04 38.66 -11.48
C ARG A 58 -3.56 38.42 -11.79
N ALA A 59 -3.07 38.88 -12.94
CA ALA A 59 -1.66 38.75 -13.28
C ALA A 59 -0.75 39.54 -12.32
N ILE A 60 -1.18 40.75 -11.93
CA ILE A 60 -0.47 41.56 -10.91
C ILE A 60 -0.48 40.84 -9.56
N GLU A 61 -1.64 40.36 -9.11
CA GLU A 61 -1.77 39.63 -7.84
C GLU A 61 -0.89 38.37 -7.80
N VAL A 62 -0.79 37.62 -8.90
CA VAL A 62 0.06 36.44 -8.99
C VAL A 62 1.54 36.81 -8.87
N GLU A 63 1.99 37.90 -9.50
CA GLU A 63 3.38 38.34 -9.36
C GLU A 63 3.67 38.81 -7.93
N GLU A 64 2.74 39.53 -7.29
CA GLU A 64 2.87 39.91 -5.88
C GLU A 64 2.96 38.68 -4.95
N LEU A 65 2.12 37.67 -5.18
CA LEU A 65 2.15 36.42 -4.41
C LEU A 65 3.47 35.68 -4.62
N LYS A 66 3.97 35.63 -5.86
CA LYS A 66 5.26 35.03 -6.18
C LYS A 66 6.40 35.73 -5.43
N GLN A 67 6.42 37.06 -5.38
CA GLN A 67 7.43 37.81 -4.61
C GLN A 67 7.36 37.48 -3.11
N LYS A 68 6.14 37.40 -2.54
CA LYS A 68 5.95 37.00 -1.14
C LYS A 68 6.45 35.58 -0.87
N LEU A 69 6.19 34.64 -1.78
CA LEU A 69 6.65 33.26 -1.65
C LEU A 69 8.18 33.15 -1.72
N ILE A 70 8.84 33.94 -2.56
CA ILE A 70 10.30 33.99 -2.61
C ILE A 70 10.89 34.48 -1.28
N ILE A 71 10.33 35.57 -0.73
CA ILE A 71 10.77 36.10 0.58
C ILE A 71 10.55 35.07 1.69
N GLN A 72 9.38 34.41 1.72
CA GLN A 72 9.11 33.37 2.71
C GLN A 72 10.05 32.17 2.56
N LYS A 73 10.35 31.77 1.32
CA LYS A 73 11.31 30.71 1.05
C LYS A 73 12.69 31.07 1.60
N GLU A 74 13.17 32.28 1.37
CA GLU A 74 14.46 32.73 1.91
C GLU A 74 14.46 32.76 3.45
N GLU A 75 13.34 33.13 4.07
CA GLU A 75 13.20 33.10 5.53
C GLU A 75 13.20 31.66 6.07
N ILE A 76 12.49 30.74 5.41
CA ILE A 76 12.51 29.31 5.73
C ILE A 76 13.92 28.77 5.54
N ASP A 77 14.55 28.97 4.39
CA ASP A 77 15.90 28.47 4.09
C ASP A 77 16.97 29.07 5.05
N ARG A 78 16.70 30.21 5.69
CA ARG A 78 17.54 30.82 6.75
C ARG A 78 17.30 30.21 8.13
N ARG A 79 16.05 29.88 8.47
CA ARG A 79 15.65 29.32 9.77
C ARG A 79 15.71 27.80 9.81
N GLU A 80 15.65 27.15 8.66
CA GLU A 80 15.81 25.72 8.52
C GLU A 80 17.25 25.40 8.92
N ASP A 81 17.38 24.78 10.10
CA ASP A 81 18.66 24.31 10.59
C ASP A 81 19.20 23.30 9.58
N LYS A 82 20.24 23.72 8.84
CA LYS A 82 21.00 22.87 7.91
C LYS A 82 21.82 21.80 8.65
N GLU A 83 21.63 21.65 9.96
CA GLU A 83 22.30 20.64 10.76
C GLU A 83 21.73 19.26 10.46
N THR A 84 22.33 18.65 9.45
CA THR A 84 22.13 17.26 9.02
C THR A 84 22.47 16.22 10.10
N ASN A 85 22.87 16.63 11.31
CA ASN A 85 23.26 15.74 12.40
C ASN A 85 22.80 16.23 13.79
N LEU A 86 21.57 16.73 13.88
CA LEU A 86 20.96 17.10 15.16
C LEU A 86 20.86 15.88 16.09
N GLU A 87 20.50 14.72 15.55
CA GLU A 87 20.35 13.47 16.31
C GLU A 87 21.67 13.04 16.97
N GLY A 88 22.80 13.06 16.24
CA GLY A 88 24.11 12.74 16.79
C GLY A 88 24.57 13.72 17.87
N LYS A 89 24.17 15.00 17.78
CA LYS A 89 24.44 15.97 18.84
C LYS A 89 23.62 15.71 20.09
N ILE A 90 22.35 15.35 19.93
CA ILE A 90 21.48 14.98 21.06
C ILE A 90 22.07 13.76 21.76
N TYR A 91 22.44 12.70 21.03
CA TYR A 91 23.09 11.52 21.63
C TYR A 91 24.39 11.85 22.39
N ALA A 92 25.15 12.86 21.94
CA ALA A 92 26.40 13.26 22.57
C ALA A 92 26.26 14.25 23.73
N THR A 93 25.14 14.99 23.81
CA THR A 93 24.97 16.11 24.75
C THR A 93 23.96 15.78 25.85
N ASP A 94 22.96 14.95 25.55
CA ASP A 94 21.87 14.59 26.45
C ASP A 94 22.35 13.60 27.53
N GLU A 95 22.10 13.90 28.81
CA GLU A 95 22.57 13.10 29.95
C GLU A 95 21.99 11.67 29.92
N ASP A 96 20.73 11.52 29.54
CA ASP A 96 20.06 10.21 29.47
C ASP A 96 20.65 9.37 28.33
N CYS A 97 20.94 9.98 27.19
CA CYS A 97 21.58 9.31 26.06
C CYS A 97 23.02 8.86 26.36
N VAL A 98 23.81 9.70 27.03
CA VAL A 98 25.19 9.37 27.44
C VAL A 98 25.17 8.25 28.49
N ALA A 99 24.22 8.28 29.42
CA ALA A 99 24.03 7.21 30.41
C ALA A 99 23.59 5.88 29.77
N ALA A 100 22.87 5.92 28.65
CA ALA A 100 22.44 4.73 27.91
C ALA A 100 23.58 4.04 27.12
N GLU A 101 24.72 4.72 26.89
CA GLU A 101 25.92 4.31 26.12
C GLU A 101 25.71 3.88 24.66
N LYS A 102 24.54 3.36 24.32
CA LYS A 102 24.14 2.93 22.98
C LYS A 102 22.81 3.59 22.64
N PRO A 103 22.66 4.07 21.39
CA PRO A 103 21.35 4.49 20.93
C PRO A 103 20.40 3.29 21.06
N LEU A 104 19.18 3.56 21.51
CA LEU A 104 18.10 2.58 21.44
C LEU A 104 18.03 2.11 19.99
N THR A 105 18.27 0.81 19.77
CA THR A 105 17.96 0.20 18.48
C THR A 105 16.50 0.51 18.18
N ASP A 106 16.15 0.89 16.95
CA ASP A 106 14.77 1.09 16.51
C ASP A 106 13.91 -0.03 17.09
N PHE A 107 13.19 0.29 18.16
CA PHE A 107 12.34 -0.68 18.82
C PHE A 107 11.07 -0.67 17.99
N ASP A 108 10.97 -1.65 17.10
CA ASP A 108 9.76 -1.84 16.32
C ASP A 108 8.63 -2.27 17.26
N LEU A 109 7.88 -1.29 17.76
CA LEU A 109 6.68 -1.48 18.58
C LEU A 109 5.65 -2.38 17.86
N TYR A 110 5.75 -2.54 16.55
CA TYR A 110 4.85 -3.30 15.71
C TYR A 110 5.51 -4.51 15.04
N ALA A 111 6.64 -5.00 15.58
CA ALA A 111 7.36 -6.17 15.08
C ALA A 111 6.46 -7.39 14.85
N SER A 112 5.34 -7.48 15.60
CA SER A 112 4.24 -8.39 15.30
C SER A 112 2.91 -7.77 15.70
N THR A 113 1.92 -7.82 14.81
CA THR A 113 0.54 -7.38 15.10
C THR A 113 -0.47 -8.51 14.87
N VAL A 114 -1.46 -8.60 15.76
CA VAL A 114 -2.61 -9.51 15.69
C VAL A 114 -3.89 -8.72 15.87
N VAL A 115 -4.92 -9.07 15.10
CA VAL A 115 -6.26 -8.56 15.32
C VAL A 115 -7.11 -9.68 15.93
N PRO A 116 -7.34 -9.68 17.25
CA PRO A 116 -8.15 -10.72 17.89
C PRO A 116 -9.64 -10.44 17.61
N PHE A 117 -10.31 -11.36 16.91
CA PHE A 117 -11.78 -11.30 16.78
C PHE A 117 -12.44 -12.26 17.79
N PRO A 118 -13.66 -11.96 18.27
CA PRO A 118 -14.35 -12.81 19.25
C PRO A 118 -14.42 -14.32 18.91
N PRO A 119 -14.62 -14.74 17.64
CA PRO A 119 -14.66 -16.16 17.33
C PRO A 119 -13.28 -16.87 17.40
N TYR A 120 -12.16 -16.13 17.48
CA TYR A 120 -10.82 -16.74 17.66
C TYR A 120 -10.73 -17.44 19.00
N LYS A 121 -11.34 -16.87 20.05
CA LYS A 121 -11.37 -17.50 21.37
C LYS A 121 -12.09 -18.86 21.31
N LYS A 122 -13.22 -18.93 20.61
CA LYS A 122 -13.97 -20.18 20.45
C LYS A 122 -13.13 -21.25 19.74
N PHE A 123 -12.48 -20.91 18.63
CA PHE A 123 -11.60 -21.84 17.94
C PHE A 123 -10.35 -22.21 18.77
N GLY A 124 -9.82 -21.28 19.57
CA GLY A 124 -8.71 -21.56 20.50
C GLY A 124 -9.10 -22.53 21.61
N ASP A 125 -10.30 -22.37 22.17
CA ASP A 125 -10.85 -23.31 23.16
C ASP A 125 -11.07 -24.70 22.53
N GLU A 126 -11.66 -24.76 21.33
CA GLU A 126 -11.84 -26.01 20.56
C GLU A 126 -10.50 -26.69 20.21
N PHE A 127 -9.46 -25.90 19.90
CA PHE A 127 -8.11 -26.41 19.64
C PHE A 127 -7.49 -27.02 20.89
N THR A 128 -7.70 -26.41 22.05
CA THR A 128 -7.17 -26.91 23.34
C THR A 128 -7.84 -28.22 23.72
N GLU A 129 -9.17 -28.29 23.64
CA GLU A 129 -9.92 -29.52 23.90
C GLU A 129 -9.53 -30.66 22.94
N TYR A 130 -9.37 -30.35 21.65
CA TYR A 130 -8.94 -31.35 20.68
C TYR A 130 -7.49 -31.79 20.89
N ALA A 131 -6.59 -30.87 21.28
CA ALA A 131 -5.20 -31.19 21.62
C ALA A 131 -5.08 -32.16 22.81
N GLU A 132 -5.93 -32.02 23.82
CA GLU A 132 -5.94 -32.91 25.00
C GLU A 132 -6.38 -34.35 24.67
N THR A 133 -7.20 -34.52 23.63
CA THR A 133 -7.72 -35.84 23.21
C THR A 133 -6.88 -36.51 22.12
N MET A 134 -5.81 -35.84 21.68
CA MET A 134 -4.99 -36.24 20.56
C MET A 134 -3.91 -37.25 20.98
N ASP A 135 -3.69 -38.28 20.16
CA ASP A 135 -2.62 -39.27 20.39
C ASP A 135 -1.22 -38.65 20.21
N PHE A 136 -0.21 -39.21 20.85
CA PHE A 136 1.14 -38.66 20.85
C PHE A 136 1.98 -39.09 19.62
N ASP A 137 1.56 -40.13 18.88
CA ASP A 137 2.31 -40.71 17.75
C ASP A 137 1.91 -40.17 16.36
N ILE A 138 1.36 -38.96 16.29
CA ILE A 138 0.79 -38.42 15.06
C ILE A 138 1.83 -37.67 14.23
N ILE A 139 1.79 -37.88 12.92
CA ILE A 139 2.58 -37.11 11.96
C ILE A 139 1.94 -35.74 11.76
N PHE A 140 2.59 -34.70 12.28
CA PHE A 140 2.12 -33.31 12.12
C PHE A 140 2.06 -32.89 10.64
N LYS A 141 0.90 -32.37 10.25
CA LYS A 141 0.66 -31.79 8.92
C LYS A 141 0.62 -30.27 9.01
N LYS A 142 1.02 -29.60 7.93
CA LYS A 142 1.02 -28.14 7.82
C LYS A 142 -0.20 -27.67 7.02
N PRO A 143 -0.81 -26.52 7.35
CA PRO A 143 -1.96 -26.01 6.62
C PRO A 143 -1.52 -25.43 5.26
N ASN A 144 -1.99 -26.01 4.15
CA ASN A 144 -1.79 -25.45 2.81
C ASN A 144 -3.10 -24.82 2.31
N CYS A 145 -3.18 -23.49 2.30
CA CYS A 145 -4.40 -22.79 1.92
C CYS A 145 -4.71 -22.85 0.41
N SER A 146 -3.71 -23.04 -0.46
CA SER A 146 -3.91 -23.14 -1.91
C SER A 146 -4.65 -24.42 -2.32
N GLU A 147 -4.42 -25.52 -1.60
CA GLU A 147 -5.03 -26.83 -1.91
C GLU A 147 -6.49 -26.94 -1.47
N ILE A 148 -6.93 -26.08 -0.54
CA ILE A 148 -8.21 -26.24 0.15
C ILE A 148 -9.32 -25.50 -0.60
N VAL A 149 -9.04 -24.30 -1.09
CA VAL A 149 -9.99 -23.47 -1.83
C VAL A 149 -9.31 -22.86 -3.05
N ASP A 150 -9.78 -23.27 -4.22
CA ASP A 150 -9.50 -22.55 -5.46
C ASP A 150 -10.41 -21.32 -5.54
N LEU A 151 -9.81 -20.15 -5.73
CA LEU A 151 -10.50 -18.87 -5.79
C LEU A 151 -10.00 -18.19 -7.06
N ASP A 152 -10.94 -17.83 -7.93
CA ASP A 152 -10.66 -16.96 -9.06
C ASP A 152 -10.11 -15.61 -8.59
N PHE A 153 -9.45 -14.91 -9.51
CA PHE A 153 -8.96 -13.55 -9.28
C PHE A 153 -10.03 -12.70 -8.57
N SER A 154 -9.67 -12.16 -7.42
CA SER A 154 -10.57 -11.35 -6.61
C SER A 154 -9.88 -10.06 -6.19
N MET A 155 -10.56 -8.92 -6.42
CA MET A 155 -10.11 -7.64 -5.86
C MET A 155 -10.03 -7.69 -4.32
N HIS A 156 -10.90 -8.48 -3.68
CA HIS A 156 -10.93 -8.68 -2.24
C HIS A 156 -9.83 -9.61 -1.71
N ALA A 157 -9.13 -10.33 -2.59
CA ALA A 157 -7.90 -11.07 -2.27
C ALA A 157 -6.63 -10.22 -2.43
N PHE A 158 -6.79 -8.94 -2.81
CA PHE A 158 -5.71 -7.98 -3.05
C PHE A 158 -4.71 -8.36 -4.16
N GLU A 159 -5.10 -9.24 -5.09
CA GLU A 159 -4.22 -9.70 -6.19
C GLU A 159 -3.83 -8.60 -7.20
N HIS A 160 -4.51 -7.45 -7.15
CA HIS A 160 -4.13 -6.25 -7.92
C HIS A 160 -2.84 -5.60 -7.39
N LEU A 161 -2.46 -5.86 -6.13
CA LEU A 161 -1.19 -5.42 -5.57
C LEU A 161 -0.08 -6.35 -6.05
N SER A 162 0.95 -5.79 -6.70
CA SER A 162 2.07 -6.56 -7.24
C SER A 162 2.74 -7.42 -6.18
N SER A 163 2.89 -6.92 -4.95
CA SER A 163 3.49 -7.66 -3.84
C SER A 163 2.69 -8.92 -3.46
N VAL A 164 1.35 -8.90 -3.56
CA VAL A 164 0.49 -10.06 -3.27
C VAL A 164 0.52 -11.06 -4.43
N ARG A 165 0.51 -10.55 -5.66
CA ARG A 165 0.61 -11.39 -6.86
C ARG A 165 1.96 -12.10 -6.94
N ASP A 166 3.05 -11.37 -6.72
CA ASP A 166 4.44 -11.84 -6.83
C ASP A 166 4.99 -12.27 -5.46
N ARG A 167 4.11 -12.79 -4.58
CA ARG A 167 4.40 -13.16 -3.17
C ARG A 167 5.55 -14.15 -2.98
N GLN A 168 5.87 -14.94 -3.99
CA GLN A 168 6.99 -15.90 -3.96
C GLN A 168 8.36 -15.20 -3.84
N ASN A 169 8.44 -13.91 -4.20
CA ASN A 169 9.67 -13.12 -4.12
C ASN A 169 9.82 -12.39 -2.78
N LEU A 170 8.85 -12.52 -1.87
CA LEU A 170 8.87 -11.83 -0.59
C LEU A 170 9.59 -12.67 0.46
N THR A 171 10.34 -11.99 1.32
CA THR A 171 11.05 -12.57 2.46
C THR A 171 10.50 -11.97 3.74
N MET A 172 10.34 -12.81 4.77
CA MET A 172 9.84 -12.40 6.08
C MET A 172 10.65 -13.08 7.18
N THR A 173 10.88 -12.37 8.29
CA THR A 173 11.50 -12.94 9.49
C THR A 173 10.44 -13.67 10.32
N ALA A 174 10.82 -14.79 10.93
CA ALA A 174 9.91 -15.57 11.77
C ALA A 174 9.45 -14.77 13.00
N GLU A 175 8.12 -14.63 13.14
CA GLU A 175 7.49 -13.91 14.26
C GLU A 175 7.23 -14.87 15.43
N ILE A 176 8.26 -15.35 16.12
CA ILE A 176 8.09 -16.42 17.15
C ILE A 176 7.16 -15.98 18.30
N GLY A 177 7.25 -14.71 18.71
CA GLY A 177 6.40 -14.15 19.78
C GLY A 177 4.91 -14.11 19.45
N LEU A 178 4.55 -14.19 18.16
CA LEU A 178 3.17 -14.20 17.68
C LEU A 178 2.39 -15.41 18.19
N HIS A 179 3.07 -16.54 18.41
CA HIS A 179 2.45 -17.80 18.83
C HIS A 179 1.59 -17.64 20.08
N HIS A 180 2.14 -17.00 21.12
CA HIS A 180 1.47 -16.78 22.40
C HIS A 180 0.32 -15.76 22.32
N ALA A 181 0.29 -14.92 21.29
CA ALA A 181 -0.80 -13.97 21.08
C ALA A 181 -2.02 -14.61 20.37
N VAL A 182 -1.79 -15.68 19.61
CA VAL A 182 -2.80 -16.30 18.74
C VAL A 182 -3.39 -17.58 19.34
N THR A 183 -2.63 -18.34 20.11
CA THR A 183 -3.09 -19.62 20.65
C THR A 183 -2.52 -19.92 22.05
N THR A 184 -3.25 -20.73 22.81
CA THR A 184 -2.85 -21.33 24.09
C THR A 184 -2.09 -22.64 23.93
N VAL A 185 -2.09 -23.23 22.71
CA VAL A 185 -1.42 -24.50 22.42
C VAL A 185 0.09 -24.28 22.46
N GLU A 186 0.83 -24.95 23.35
CA GLU A 186 2.27 -24.70 23.54
C GLU A 186 3.12 -25.03 22.30
N ASN A 187 2.80 -26.14 21.60
CA ASN A 187 3.60 -26.60 20.47
C ASN A 187 3.10 -26.01 19.13
N ILE A 188 3.99 -25.29 18.44
CA ILE A 188 3.71 -24.66 17.13
C ILE A 188 3.33 -25.70 16.06
N GLN A 189 3.95 -26.88 16.05
CA GLN A 189 3.63 -27.93 15.07
C GLN A 189 2.26 -28.55 15.33
N LEU A 190 1.91 -28.73 16.61
CA LEU A 190 0.57 -29.16 16.99
C LEU A 190 -0.46 -28.12 16.56
N TYR A 191 -0.22 -26.83 16.82
CA TYR A 191 -1.08 -25.75 16.34
C TYR A 191 -1.30 -25.80 14.82
N GLY A 192 -0.23 -25.94 14.03
CA GLY A 192 -0.33 -26.09 12.58
C GLY A 192 -1.17 -27.29 12.15
N HIS A 193 -1.01 -28.43 12.83
CA HIS A 193 -1.79 -29.64 12.56
C HIS A 193 -3.28 -29.47 12.91
N LEU A 194 -3.59 -28.82 14.04
CA LEU A 194 -4.97 -28.49 14.43
C LEU A 194 -5.64 -27.60 13.39
N VAL A 195 -4.96 -26.53 12.96
CA VAL A 195 -5.47 -25.66 11.90
C VAL A 195 -5.71 -26.45 10.61
N TYR A 196 -4.79 -27.33 10.22
CA TYR A 196 -4.97 -28.22 9.07
C TYR A 196 -6.22 -29.10 9.20
N GLU A 197 -6.40 -29.81 10.31
CA GLU A 197 -7.55 -30.70 10.53
C GLU A 197 -8.88 -29.95 10.52
N PHE A 198 -8.93 -28.78 11.15
CA PHE A 198 -10.14 -27.95 11.18
C PHE A 198 -10.44 -27.34 9.81
N LEU A 199 -9.44 -26.95 9.03
CA LEU A 199 -9.64 -26.48 7.66
C LEU A 199 -10.20 -27.58 6.76
N GLN A 200 -9.77 -28.84 6.94
CA GLN A 200 -10.34 -29.96 6.18
C GLN A 200 -11.82 -30.18 6.49
N LYS A 201 -12.22 -30.01 7.77
CA LYS A 201 -13.62 -30.09 8.20
C LYS A 201 -14.45 -28.89 7.72
N ASN A 202 -13.89 -27.68 7.75
CA ASN A 202 -14.60 -26.45 7.42
C ASN A 202 -13.81 -25.55 6.44
N LYS A 203 -13.97 -25.83 5.15
CA LYS A 203 -13.28 -25.14 4.06
C LYS A 203 -13.77 -23.72 3.76
N THR A 204 -14.81 -23.23 4.46
CA THR A 204 -15.42 -21.90 4.18
C THR A 204 -15.23 -20.90 5.33
N SER A 205 -14.52 -21.30 6.39
CA SER A 205 -14.25 -20.44 7.53
C SER A 205 -13.05 -19.53 7.26
N TRP A 206 -13.28 -18.24 6.99
CA TRP A 206 -12.21 -17.26 6.82
C TRP A 206 -11.27 -17.19 8.04
N ILE A 207 -11.79 -17.41 9.25
CA ILE A 207 -11.02 -17.39 10.50
C ILE A 207 -9.97 -18.50 10.54
N LEU A 208 -10.29 -19.69 10.04
CA LEU A 208 -9.32 -20.79 9.98
C LEU A 208 -8.21 -20.50 8.96
N PHE A 209 -8.54 -19.82 7.85
CA PHE A 209 -7.53 -19.35 6.90
C PHE A 209 -6.64 -18.27 7.50
N ASP A 210 -7.19 -17.36 8.32
CA ASP A 210 -6.38 -16.36 9.02
C ASP A 210 -5.48 -16.99 10.10
N MET A 211 -5.97 -18.00 10.82
CA MET A 211 -5.15 -18.80 11.73
C MET A 211 -4.02 -19.53 11.00
N ALA A 212 -4.28 -20.07 9.81
CA ALA A 212 -3.22 -20.64 8.98
C ALA A 212 -2.20 -19.58 8.52
N ALA A 213 -2.64 -18.35 8.26
CA ALA A 213 -1.71 -17.25 7.96
C ALA A 213 -0.81 -16.95 9.17
N TYR A 214 -1.34 -16.93 10.39
CA TYR A 214 -0.52 -16.78 11.60
C TYR A 214 0.49 -17.91 11.78
N TYR A 215 0.14 -19.16 11.49
CA TYR A 215 1.10 -20.27 11.50
C TYR A 215 2.29 -20.01 10.57
N TRP A 216 2.05 -19.57 9.33
CA TRP A 216 3.13 -19.26 8.39
C TRP A 216 3.93 -18.03 8.76
N ARG A 217 3.31 -17.02 9.41
CA ARG A 217 4.01 -15.88 10.00
C ARG A 217 4.97 -16.27 11.11
N ILE A 218 4.54 -17.14 12.03
CA ILE A 218 5.41 -17.71 13.08
C ILE A 218 6.60 -18.45 12.47
N HIS A 219 6.39 -19.13 11.33
CA HIS A 219 7.45 -19.85 10.61
C HIS A 219 8.33 -18.97 9.70
N GLY A 220 7.92 -17.73 9.39
CA GLY A 220 8.64 -16.83 8.48
C GLY A 220 8.40 -17.10 6.99
N ASP A 221 7.37 -17.87 6.62
CA ASP A 221 7.03 -18.11 5.21
C ASP A 221 6.07 -17.02 4.70
N ALA A 222 6.61 -16.02 4.02
CA ALA A 222 5.85 -14.88 3.51
C ALA A 222 4.83 -15.31 2.45
N ALA A 223 5.22 -16.22 1.54
CA ALA A 223 4.40 -16.61 0.41
C ALA A 223 3.15 -17.37 0.88
N ALA A 224 3.33 -18.35 1.77
CA ALA A 224 2.22 -19.12 2.34
C ALA A 224 1.34 -18.27 3.27
N ALA A 225 1.92 -17.36 4.05
CA ALA A 225 1.16 -16.45 4.90
C ALA A 225 0.23 -15.54 4.08
N ILE A 226 0.76 -14.91 3.01
CA ILE A 226 -0.02 -14.04 2.14
C ILE A 226 -1.11 -14.83 1.42
N GLU A 227 -0.80 -16.03 0.92
CA GLU A 227 -1.79 -16.91 0.30
C GLU A 227 -2.98 -17.15 1.24
N CYS A 228 -2.72 -17.60 2.47
CA CYS A 228 -3.77 -17.85 3.45
C CYS A 228 -4.58 -16.59 3.79
N HIS A 229 -3.92 -15.44 3.94
CA HIS A 229 -4.57 -14.18 4.26
C HIS A 229 -5.42 -13.63 3.10
N SER A 230 -4.96 -13.79 1.85
CA SER A 230 -5.72 -13.45 0.65
C SER A 230 -6.99 -14.29 0.53
N LYS A 231 -6.91 -15.60 0.80
CA LYS A 231 -8.07 -16.50 0.81
C LYS A 231 -9.04 -16.17 1.94
N SER A 232 -8.52 -15.88 3.14
CA SER A 232 -9.31 -15.36 4.27
C SER A 232 -10.10 -14.11 3.90
N SER A 233 -9.41 -13.09 3.36
CA SER A 233 -10.03 -11.81 2.95
C SER A 233 -11.11 -12.01 1.89
N ALA A 234 -10.87 -12.86 0.90
CA ALA A 234 -11.85 -13.20 -0.13
C ALA A 234 -13.10 -13.89 0.44
N LEU A 235 -12.92 -14.83 1.38
CA LEU A 235 -14.02 -15.53 2.05
C LEU A 235 -14.80 -14.61 2.99
N PHE A 236 -14.11 -13.70 3.68
CA PHE A 236 -14.74 -12.70 4.54
C PHE A 236 -15.62 -11.76 3.73
N SER A 237 -15.12 -11.27 2.58
CA SER A 237 -15.91 -10.38 1.71
C SER A 237 -17.17 -11.03 1.13
N LYS A 238 -17.23 -12.36 1.02
CA LYS A 238 -18.46 -13.07 0.57
C LYS A 238 -19.56 -13.11 1.65
N ARG A 239 -19.27 -12.69 2.88
CA ARG A 239 -20.22 -12.68 4.01
C ARG A 239 -20.84 -11.31 4.30
N ILE A 240 -20.28 -10.24 3.72
CA ILE A 240 -20.80 -8.87 3.79
C ILE A 240 -21.72 -8.65 2.58
#